data_AF-A0A7H8HDH4-F1
#
_entry.id   AF-A0A7H8HDH4-F1
#
_cell.length_a   1.000
_cell.length_b   1.000
_cell.length_c   1.000
_cell.angle_alpha   90.00
_cell.angle_beta   90.00
_cell.angle_gamma   90.00
#
_symmetry.space_group_name_H-M   'P 1'
#
loop_
_entity.id
_entity.type
_entity.pdbx_description
1 polymer ?
#
loop_
_entity_poly.entity_id
_entity_poly.type
_entity_poly.pdbx_seq_one_letter_code
_entity_poly.pdbx_strand_id
1 'polypeptide(L)'
;MKRAAAVLAALLGLAAVIVVVALLSLWASGALTVRATPALSRPVAEWTPVRDLDGATGAQCDTTIAADSALAQLGEHHVGLFVRPQSAVDAAVPAGSAAYAEPTPDGFGRIVLSNDHTVLPCRYVWSTVAHEWTHVLQYRACGSCDLYADGRGPAAEIVADCGSALTGWPDYYPYLNERQAAGGRDGCSRSELDRARELRRWAR
;
A
#
# COMPACT_ATOMS: atom_id res chain seq x y z
N MET A 1 -10.15 -46.24 -45.08
CA MET A 1 -9.61 -44.98 -44.49
C MET A 1 -10.57 -44.30 -43.51
N LYS A 2 -11.85 -44.05 -43.82
CA LYS A 2 -12.80 -43.37 -42.89
C LYS A 2 -12.96 -44.03 -41.50
N ARG A 3 -12.96 -45.36 -41.44
CA ARG A 3 -13.06 -46.11 -40.17
C ARG A 3 -11.81 -45.96 -39.28
N ALA A 4 -10.62 -45.86 -39.89
CA ALA A 4 -9.37 -45.69 -39.15
C ALA A 4 -9.29 -44.30 -38.49
N ALA A 5 -9.74 -43.26 -39.19
CA ALA A 5 -9.78 -41.90 -38.65
C ALA A 5 -10.76 -41.77 -37.45
N ALA A 6 -11.93 -42.41 -37.53
CA ALA A 6 -12.91 -42.42 -36.44
C ALA A 6 -12.39 -43.14 -35.18
N VAL A 7 -11.69 -44.27 -35.35
CA VAL A 7 -11.07 -45.00 -34.24
C VAL A 7 -9.96 -44.17 -33.60
N LEU A 8 -9.11 -43.52 -34.40
CA LEU A 8 -8.04 -42.67 -33.88
C LEU A 8 -8.59 -41.48 -33.08
N ALA A 9 -9.65 -40.82 -33.57
CA ALA A 9 -10.30 -39.73 -32.85
C ALA A 9 -10.91 -40.17 -31.52
N ALA A 10 -11.54 -41.35 -31.48
CA ALA A 10 -12.10 -41.91 -30.25
C ALA A 10 -11.02 -42.23 -29.21
N LEU A 11 -9.87 -42.78 -29.65
CA LEU A 11 -8.74 -43.09 -28.77
C LEU A 11 -8.10 -41.82 -28.19
N LEU A 12 -7.95 -40.76 -28.99
CA LEU A 12 -7.46 -39.46 -28.52
C LEU A 12 -8.41 -38.81 -27.51
N GLY A 13 -9.71 -38.87 -27.77
CA GLY A 13 -10.72 -38.38 -26.84
C GLY A 13 -10.68 -39.11 -25.50
N LEU A 14 -10.58 -40.44 -25.53
CA LEU A 14 -10.46 -41.25 -24.33
C LEU A 14 -9.18 -40.94 -23.54
N ALA A 15 -8.04 -40.79 -24.22
CA ALA A 15 -6.78 -40.43 -23.59
C ALA A 15 -6.85 -39.06 -22.88
N ALA A 16 -7.46 -38.06 -23.52
CA ALA A 16 -7.65 -36.74 -22.92
C ALA A 16 -8.50 -36.79 -21.64
N VAL A 17 -9.60 -37.56 -21.67
CA VAL A 17 -10.46 -37.75 -20.50
C VAL A 17 -9.71 -38.43 -19.35
N ILE A 18 -8.92 -39.47 -19.64
CA ILE A 18 -8.10 -40.16 -18.62
C ILE A 18 -7.12 -39.19 -17.97
N VAL A 19 -6.44 -38.33 -18.76
CA VAL A 19 -5.49 -37.34 -18.22
C VAL A 19 -6.19 -36.34 -17.30
N VAL A 20 -7.35 -35.82 -17.69
CA VAL A 20 -8.12 -34.86 -16.87
C VAL A 20 -8.55 -35.49 -15.55
N VAL A 21 -9.09 -36.72 -15.60
CA VAL A 21 -9.52 -37.45 -14.38
C VAL A 21 -8.34 -37.75 -13.46
N ALA A 22 -7.18 -38.11 -14.01
CA ALA A 22 -5.97 -38.34 -13.22
C ALA A 22 -5.48 -37.06 -12.53
N LEU A 23 -5.46 -35.93 -13.23
CA LEU A 23 -5.07 -34.63 -12.67
C LEU A 23 -6.03 -34.19 -11.55
N LEU A 24 -7.34 -34.34 -11.75
CA LEU A 24 -8.34 -34.03 -10.72
C LEU A 24 -8.21 -34.93 -9.49
N SER A 25 -7.93 -36.22 -9.69
CA SER A 25 -7.71 -37.18 -8.59
C SER A 25 -6.44 -36.84 -7.80
N LEU A 26 -5.35 -36.49 -8.49
CA LEU A 26 -4.12 -36.04 -7.86
C LEU A 26 -4.31 -34.74 -7.09
N TRP A 27 -5.11 -33.80 -7.61
CA TRP A 27 -5.45 -32.55 -6.92
C TRP A 27 -6.29 -32.81 -5.66
N ALA A 28 -7.35 -33.63 -5.76
CA ALA A 28 -8.20 -33.99 -4.63
C ALA A 28 -7.47 -34.77 -3.53
N SER A 29 -6.48 -35.59 -3.91
CA SER A 29 -5.64 -36.33 -2.95
C SER A 29 -4.58 -35.47 -2.25
N GLY A 30 -4.41 -34.21 -2.65
CA GLY A 30 -3.33 -33.34 -2.15
C GLY A 30 -1.93 -33.70 -2.67
N ALA A 31 -1.80 -34.70 -3.56
CA ALA A 31 -0.54 -35.02 -4.23
C ALA A 31 -0.09 -33.91 -5.19
N LEU A 32 -1.05 -33.22 -5.81
CA LEU A 32 -0.83 -32.03 -6.61
C LEU A 32 -1.09 -30.78 -5.75
N THR A 33 -0.10 -30.39 -4.96
CA THR A 33 -0.09 -29.05 -4.36
C THR A 33 0.38 -28.06 -5.42
N VAL A 34 -0.49 -27.14 -5.83
CA VAL A 34 0.00 -25.90 -6.43
C VAL A 34 0.69 -25.17 -5.29
N ARG A 35 2.00 -25.36 -5.19
CA ARG A 35 2.84 -24.53 -4.33
C ARG A 35 2.71 -23.14 -4.93
N ALA A 36 1.77 -22.35 -4.42
CA ALA A 36 1.79 -20.92 -4.62
C ALA A 36 3.23 -20.55 -4.31
N THR A 37 3.96 -20.05 -5.32
CA THR A 37 5.24 -19.39 -5.08
C THR A 37 4.93 -18.47 -3.91
N PRO A 38 5.55 -18.65 -2.74
CA PRO A 38 5.32 -17.70 -1.68
C PRO A 38 5.65 -16.36 -2.32
N ALA A 39 4.63 -15.51 -2.52
CA ALA A 39 4.85 -14.08 -2.55
C ALA A 39 5.79 -13.89 -1.38
N LEU A 40 7.00 -13.39 -1.64
CA LEU A 40 8.08 -13.26 -0.67
C LEU A 40 7.54 -12.55 0.57
N SER A 41 6.88 -13.29 1.46
CA SER A 41 6.81 -13.05 2.87
C SER A 41 8.21 -13.44 3.28
N ARG A 42 9.17 -12.57 2.94
CA ARG A 42 10.39 -12.47 3.71
C ARG A 42 9.87 -12.52 5.15
N PRO A 43 10.32 -13.49 5.97
CA PRO A 43 10.12 -13.34 7.40
C PRO A 43 10.53 -11.92 7.72
N VAL A 44 9.77 -11.25 8.58
CA VAL A 44 10.09 -9.96 9.17
C VAL A 44 11.55 -10.04 9.64
N ALA A 45 12.45 -9.79 8.70
CA ALA A 45 13.86 -9.95 8.84
C ALA A 45 14.17 -8.68 9.55
N GLU A 46 14.38 -8.81 10.86
CA GLU A 46 15.01 -7.86 11.75
C GLU A 46 15.16 -6.52 11.04
N TRP A 47 14.05 -5.77 11.08
CA TRP A 47 13.95 -4.49 10.40
C TRP A 47 15.16 -3.71 10.85
N THR A 48 16.15 -3.58 9.99
CA THR A 48 16.94 -2.38 10.06
C THR A 48 15.93 -1.34 9.63
N PRO A 49 15.48 -0.43 10.52
CA PRO A 49 15.13 0.88 10.03
C PRO A 49 16.24 1.33 9.08
N VAL A 50 16.01 2.35 8.28
CA VAL A 50 17.15 3.14 7.83
C VAL A 50 17.76 3.69 9.14
N ARG A 51 18.55 2.86 9.84
CA ARG A 51 19.44 3.24 10.92
C ARG A 51 20.31 4.23 10.21
N ASP A 52 20.28 5.44 10.74
CA ASP A 52 21.19 6.53 10.44
C ASP A 52 22.36 6.01 9.63
N LEU A 53 22.41 6.35 8.34
CA LEU A 53 23.58 5.98 7.54
C LEU A 53 24.88 6.48 8.19
N ASP A 54 24.83 7.36 9.20
CA ASP A 54 26.00 7.92 9.87
C ASP A 54 25.92 8.12 11.41
N GLY A 55 25.04 7.45 12.15
CA GLY A 55 25.02 7.51 13.64
C GLY A 55 24.99 8.93 14.25
N ALA A 56 24.58 9.93 13.47
CA ALA A 56 24.47 11.32 13.89
C ALA A 56 23.03 11.55 14.34
N THR A 57 22.84 11.99 15.58
CA THR A 57 21.60 12.61 16.05
C THR A 57 21.30 13.82 15.15
N GLY A 58 20.59 13.60 14.04
CA GLY A 58 20.40 14.57 12.96
C GLY A 58 20.74 14.07 11.53
N ALA A 59 20.88 12.75 11.30
CA ALA A 59 21.19 12.22 9.97
C ALA A 59 20.10 12.63 8.94
N GLN A 60 20.51 13.44 7.97
CA GLN A 60 19.77 13.65 6.74
C GLN A 60 19.70 12.31 6.02
N CYS A 61 18.51 11.81 5.78
CA CYS A 61 18.25 10.67 4.94
C CYS A 61 17.99 11.18 3.53
N ASP A 62 18.28 10.36 2.53
CA ASP A 62 17.72 10.62 1.21
C ASP A 62 16.21 10.31 1.27
N THR A 63 15.39 11.35 1.38
CA THR A 63 13.92 11.24 1.42
C THR A 63 13.39 10.45 0.23
N THR A 64 14.02 10.57 -0.94
CA THR A 64 13.62 9.84 -2.15
C THR A 64 13.81 8.34 -1.95
N ILE A 65 15.02 7.92 -1.53
CA ILE A 65 15.33 6.51 -1.29
C ILE A 65 14.45 5.92 -0.18
N ALA A 66 14.26 6.66 0.91
CA ALA A 66 13.44 6.23 2.03
C ALA A 66 11.97 6.05 1.62
N ALA A 67 11.43 6.99 0.85
CA ALA A 67 10.05 6.93 0.38
C ALA A 67 9.81 5.88 -0.71
N ASP A 68 10.74 5.71 -1.65
CA ASP A 68 10.69 4.61 -2.63
C ASP A 68 10.72 3.25 -1.93
N SER A 69 11.58 3.11 -0.92
CA SER A 69 11.66 1.89 -0.11
C SER A 69 10.36 1.64 0.65
N ALA A 70 9.65 2.69 1.06
CA ALA A 70 8.34 2.59 1.69
C ALA A 70 7.27 2.11 0.72
N LEU A 71 7.14 2.75 -0.44
CA LEU A 71 6.19 2.34 -1.47
C LEU A 71 6.41 0.90 -1.94
N ALA A 72 7.67 0.52 -2.18
CA ALA A 72 8.02 -0.84 -2.60
C ALA A 72 7.55 -1.90 -1.59
N GLN A 73 7.63 -1.59 -0.29
CA GLN A 73 7.22 -2.49 0.78
C GLN A 73 5.71 -2.49 1.03
N LEU A 74 5.02 -1.38 0.73
CA LEU A 74 3.56 -1.33 0.66
C LEU A 74 3.02 -2.15 -0.52
N GLY A 75 3.92 -2.58 -1.43
CA GLY A 75 3.59 -3.37 -2.62
C GLY A 75 3.10 -2.51 -3.77
N GLU A 76 3.41 -1.22 -3.78
CA GLU A 76 2.97 -0.31 -4.83
C GLU A 76 4.01 -0.05 -5.90
N HIS A 77 3.57 -0.20 -7.14
CA HIS A 77 4.37 0.11 -8.33
C HIS A 77 3.73 1.21 -9.18
N HIS A 78 2.52 1.64 -8.83
CA HIS A 78 1.71 2.54 -9.64
C HIS A 78 1.33 3.82 -8.88
N VAL A 79 2.19 4.30 -7.99
CA VAL A 79 2.01 5.60 -7.32
C VAL A 79 3.18 6.48 -7.72
N GLY A 80 2.90 7.67 -8.26
CA GLY A 80 3.96 8.63 -8.55
C GLY A 80 4.52 9.21 -7.24
N LEU A 81 5.84 9.15 -7.04
CA LEU A 81 6.50 9.78 -5.91
C LEU A 81 7.25 11.03 -6.36
N PHE A 82 7.04 12.14 -5.67
CA PHE A 82 7.75 13.39 -5.91
C PHE A 82 8.30 13.97 -4.61
N VAL A 83 9.61 14.19 -4.56
CA VAL A 83 10.26 14.89 -3.44
C VAL A 83 10.56 16.32 -3.88
N ARG A 84 10.13 17.31 -3.09
CA ARG A 84 10.20 18.74 -3.46
C ARG A 84 10.67 19.62 -2.30
N PRO A 85 11.20 20.83 -2.57
CA PRO A 85 11.39 21.86 -1.54
C PRO A 85 10.09 22.17 -0.80
N GLN A 86 10.16 22.45 0.51
CA GLN A 86 8.98 22.78 1.32
C GLN A 86 8.15 23.93 0.74
N SER A 87 8.79 24.95 0.16
CA SER A 87 8.09 26.07 -0.48
C SER A 87 7.17 25.65 -1.64
N ALA A 88 7.49 24.55 -2.34
CA ALA A 88 6.63 24.00 -3.37
C ALA A 88 5.50 23.14 -2.79
N VAL A 89 5.68 22.59 -1.59
CA VAL A 89 4.63 21.87 -0.84
C VAL A 89 3.63 22.88 -0.26
N ASP A 90 4.11 23.92 0.43
CA ASP A 90 3.29 25.00 0.99
C ASP A 90 2.47 25.76 -0.07
N ALA A 91 2.92 25.76 -1.33
CA ALA A 91 2.17 26.35 -2.44
C ALA A 91 0.96 25.51 -2.88
N ALA A 92 0.92 24.22 -2.52
CA ALA A 92 -0.11 23.27 -2.95
C ALA A 92 -1.11 22.92 -1.84
N VAL A 93 -0.66 22.92 -0.58
CA VAL A 93 -1.45 22.51 0.59
C VAL A 93 -1.27 23.50 1.76
N PRO A 94 -2.12 23.46 2.80
CA PRO A 94 -1.98 24.36 3.94
C PRO A 94 -0.56 24.37 4.51
N ALA A 95 -0.09 25.58 4.86
CA ALA A 95 1.27 25.81 5.33
C ALA A 95 1.63 24.91 6.52
N GLY A 96 2.81 24.29 6.45
CA GLY A 96 3.31 23.38 7.50
C GLY A 96 3.01 21.91 7.26
N SER A 97 2.27 21.56 6.20
CA SER A 97 2.14 20.17 5.75
C SER A 97 3.46 19.67 5.19
N ALA A 98 3.93 18.52 5.66
CA ALA A 98 5.18 17.90 5.22
C ALA A 98 5.02 17.06 3.94
N ALA A 99 3.79 16.71 3.59
CA ALA A 99 3.44 15.84 2.49
C ALA A 99 1.98 16.05 2.07
N TYR A 100 1.62 15.52 0.90
CA TYR A 100 0.24 15.34 0.49
C TYR A 100 0.13 14.28 -0.62
N ALA A 101 -1.04 13.66 -0.70
CA ALA A 101 -1.47 12.86 -1.83
C ALA A 101 -2.43 13.66 -2.72
N GLU A 102 -2.43 13.37 -4.01
CA GLU A 102 -3.39 13.95 -4.94
C GLU A 102 -3.77 12.92 -6.03
N PRO A 103 -5.03 12.96 -6.51
CA PRO A 103 -5.46 12.10 -7.60
C PRO A 103 -4.78 12.50 -8.90
N THR A 104 -4.49 11.53 -9.74
CA THR A 104 -4.01 11.75 -11.11
C THR A 104 -5.10 11.39 -12.12
N PRO A 105 -5.10 11.99 -13.34
CA PRO A 105 -6.12 11.70 -14.35
C PRO A 105 -6.20 10.21 -14.78
N ASP A 106 -5.11 9.47 -14.64
CA ASP A 106 -5.01 8.03 -14.91
C ASP A 106 -5.44 7.15 -13.72
N GLY A 107 -5.86 7.75 -12.59
CA GLY A 107 -6.39 7.04 -11.42
C GLY A 107 -5.33 6.42 -10.51
N PHE A 108 -4.04 6.60 -10.81
CA PHE A 108 -2.95 6.01 -10.05
C PHE A 108 -2.63 6.75 -8.74
N GLY A 109 -2.83 8.07 -8.72
CA GLY A 109 -2.46 8.96 -7.64
C GLY A 109 -0.97 9.26 -7.59
N ARG A 110 -0.62 10.34 -6.90
CA ARG A 110 0.77 10.72 -6.61
C ARG A 110 0.89 11.16 -5.17
N ILE A 111 2.06 10.91 -4.59
CA ILE A 111 2.49 11.37 -3.27
C ILE A 111 3.58 12.40 -3.48
N VAL A 112 3.43 13.55 -2.83
CA VAL A 112 4.42 14.61 -2.80
C VAL A 112 4.92 14.76 -1.37
N LEU A 113 6.25 14.73 -1.21
CA LEU A 113 6.93 14.87 0.08
C LEU A 113 7.84 16.10 0.07
N SER A 114 7.96 16.74 1.23
CA SER A 114 9.01 17.71 1.49
C SER A 114 10.36 17.05 1.65
N ASN A 115 11.41 17.67 1.10
CA ASN A 115 12.80 17.31 1.40
C ASN A 115 13.39 18.10 2.58
N ASP A 116 12.60 18.95 3.22
CA ASP A 116 13.04 19.71 4.38
C ASP A 116 12.86 18.87 5.65
N HIS A 117 13.98 18.43 6.23
CA HIS A 117 13.97 17.59 7.42
C HIS A 117 13.59 18.31 8.72
N THR A 118 13.45 19.64 8.69
CA THR A 118 12.89 20.39 9.82
C THR A 118 11.38 20.19 9.96
N VAL A 119 10.70 19.88 8.84
CA VAL A 119 9.26 19.60 8.79
C VAL A 119 8.97 18.11 8.57
N LEU A 120 9.81 17.39 7.81
CA LEU A 120 9.75 15.95 7.63
C LEU A 120 11.02 15.25 8.16
N PRO A 121 11.14 15.05 9.49
CA PRO A 121 12.22 14.25 10.05
C PRO A 121 12.28 12.85 9.43
N CYS A 122 13.48 12.35 9.18
CA CYS A 122 13.71 11.08 8.50
C CYS A 122 12.98 9.88 9.11
N ARG A 123 12.91 9.84 10.44
CA ARG A 123 12.17 8.81 11.18
C ARG A 123 10.67 8.77 10.85
N TYR A 124 10.10 9.82 10.27
CA TYR A 124 8.69 9.92 9.93
C TYR A 124 8.41 9.72 8.44
N VAL A 125 9.43 9.60 7.58
CA VAL A 125 9.21 9.44 6.13
C VAL A 125 8.36 8.22 5.85
N TRP A 126 8.62 7.09 6.53
CA TRP A 126 7.82 5.88 6.35
C TRP A 126 6.34 6.08 6.68
N SER A 127 6.05 6.54 7.91
CA SER A 127 4.67 6.69 8.38
C SER A 127 3.91 7.73 7.56
N THR A 128 4.61 8.78 7.10
CA THR A 128 4.09 9.78 6.18
C THR A 128 3.74 9.17 4.83
N VAL A 129 4.63 8.39 4.22
CA VAL A 129 4.34 7.70 2.95
C VAL A 129 3.17 6.74 3.09
N ALA A 130 3.10 5.98 4.18
CA ALA A 130 1.99 5.06 4.42
C ALA A 130 0.65 5.79 4.66
N HIS A 131 0.69 6.96 5.30
CA HIS A 131 -0.45 7.86 5.46
C HIS A 131 -0.92 8.36 4.08
N GLU A 132 -0.04 8.99 3.30
CA GLU A 132 -0.38 9.53 1.97
C GLU A 132 -0.80 8.45 0.97
N TRP A 133 -0.19 7.27 1.05
CA TRP A 133 -0.62 6.13 0.26
C TRP A 133 -2.07 5.73 0.57
N THR A 134 -2.48 5.82 1.84
CA THR A 134 -3.87 5.55 2.20
C THR A 134 -4.82 6.57 1.57
N HIS A 135 -4.44 7.84 1.44
CA HIS A 135 -5.20 8.82 0.66
C HIS A 135 -5.27 8.47 -0.83
N VAL A 136 -4.18 8.01 -1.44
CA VAL A 136 -4.20 7.48 -2.82
C VAL A 136 -5.23 6.36 -2.96
N LEU A 137 -5.28 5.41 -2.01
CA LEU A 137 -6.29 4.35 -2.03
C LEU A 137 -7.71 4.90 -1.84
N GLN A 138 -7.91 5.95 -1.03
CA GLN A 138 -9.20 6.62 -0.89
C GLN A 138 -9.66 7.22 -2.23
N TYR A 139 -8.78 7.92 -2.94
CA TYR A 139 -9.07 8.48 -4.26
C TYR A 139 -9.43 7.39 -5.29
N ARG A 140 -8.69 6.27 -5.28
CA ARG A 140 -9.00 5.11 -6.13
C ARG A 140 -10.38 4.52 -5.82
N ALA A 141 -10.68 4.33 -4.54
CA ALA A 141 -11.94 3.71 -4.09
C ALA A 141 -13.19 4.54 -4.42
N CYS A 142 -13.06 5.86 -4.53
CA CYS A 142 -14.18 6.75 -4.85
C CYS A 142 -14.19 7.30 -6.28
N GLY A 143 -13.19 6.99 -7.11
CA GLY A 143 -13.09 7.49 -8.48
C GLY A 143 -12.86 9.00 -8.53
N SER A 144 -11.79 9.48 -7.87
CA SER A 144 -11.35 10.89 -7.83
C SER A 144 -12.25 11.88 -7.07
N CYS A 145 -12.90 11.44 -5.99
CA CYS A 145 -13.64 12.35 -5.11
C CYS A 145 -12.71 13.34 -4.40
N ASP A 146 -13.21 14.56 -4.21
CA ASP A 146 -12.61 15.53 -3.30
C ASP A 146 -13.09 15.22 -1.88
N LEU A 147 -12.24 14.54 -1.12
CA LEU A 147 -12.55 14.12 0.25
C LEU A 147 -12.90 15.32 1.16
N TYR A 148 -12.32 16.49 0.90
CA TYR A 148 -12.58 17.71 1.66
C TYR A 148 -13.90 18.38 1.24
N ALA A 149 -14.14 18.52 -0.07
CA ALA A 149 -15.41 19.07 -0.57
C ALA A 149 -16.62 18.20 -0.20
N ASP A 150 -16.43 16.90 -0.06
CA ASP A 150 -17.48 15.96 0.38
C ASP A 150 -17.72 15.98 1.91
N GLY A 151 -17.04 16.86 2.65
CA GLY A 151 -17.14 16.94 4.12
C GLY A 151 -16.51 15.75 4.86
N ARG A 152 -15.75 14.90 4.15
CA ARG A 152 -15.09 13.71 4.70
C ARG A 152 -13.64 13.96 5.11
N GLY A 153 -13.08 15.15 4.84
CA GLY A 153 -11.68 15.50 5.08
C GLY A 153 -11.17 15.04 6.45
N PRO A 154 -11.70 15.53 7.57
CA PRO A 154 -11.23 15.13 8.90
C PRO A 154 -11.32 13.62 9.18
N ALA A 155 -12.36 12.95 8.65
CA ALA A 155 -12.50 11.50 8.81
C ALA A 155 -11.51 10.73 7.91
N ALA A 156 -11.20 11.27 6.73
CA ALA A 156 -10.26 10.68 5.78
C ALA A 156 -8.83 10.69 6.33
N GLU A 157 -8.41 11.77 6.97
CA GLU A 157 -7.12 11.91 7.65
C GLU A 157 -6.94 10.88 8.78
N ILE A 158 -7.98 10.71 9.60
CA ILE A 158 -7.99 9.67 10.65
C ILE A 158 -7.88 8.27 10.05
N VAL A 159 -8.60 8.00 8.95
CA VAL A 159 -8.49 6.70 8.27
C VAL A 159 -7.10 6.52 7.66
N ALA A 160 -6.45 7.59 7.18
CA ALA A 160 -5.09 7.55 6.65
C ALA A 160 -4.06 7.21 7.73
N ASP A 161 -4.16 7.84 8.91
CA ASP A 161 -3.35 7.46 10.08
C ASP A 161 -3.58 6.01 10.49
N CYS A 162 -4.83 5.56 10.49
CA CYS A 162 -5.17 4.17 10.80
C CYS A 162 -4.65 3.19 9.74
N GLY A 163 -4.62 3.59 8.47
CA GLY A 163 -3.99 2.84 7.38
C GLY A 163 -2.50 2.72 7.58
N SER A 164 -1.84 3.82 7.94
CA SER A 164 -0.42 3.85 8.30
C SER A 164 -0.12 2.93 9.49
N ALA A 165 -0.95 2.97 10.54
CA ALA A 165 -0.78 2.11 11.72
C ALA A 165 -0.89 0.61 11.41
N LEU A 166 -1.72 0.22 10.43
CA LEU A 166 -1.84 -1.16 9.97
C LEU A 166 -0.59 -1.68 9.24
N THR A 167 0.37 -0.80 8.91
CA THR A 167 1.66 -1.19 8.31
C THR A 167 2.69 -1.63 9.36
N GLY A 168 2.41 -1.42 10.66
CA GLY A 168 3.24 -1.88 11.77
C GLY A 168 4.36 -0.92 12.19
N TRP A 169 4.36 0.32 11.70
CA TRP A 169 5.39 1.33 12.01
C TRP A 169 4.87 2.41 12.98
N PRO A 170 5.32 2.43 14.24
CA PRO A 170 4.62 3.14 15.32
C PRO A 170 4.91 4.65 15.47
N ASP A 171 5.53 5.32 14.51
CA ASP A 171 6.33 6.49 14.88
C ASP A 171 5.63 7.86 14.74
N TYR A 172 4.59 8.01 13.92
CA TYR A 172 3.95 9.31 13.71
C TYR A 172 2.55 9.22 13.09
N TYR A 173 1.54 9.74 13.80
CA TYR A 173 0.13 9.80 13.41
C TYR A 173 -0.47 11.16 13.83
N PRO A 174 -0.25 12.22 13.06
CA PRO A 174 -0.56 13.58 13.50
C PRO A 174 -2.04 13.75 13.87
N TYR A 175 -2.97 13.18 13.12
CA TYR A 175 -4.40 13.36 13.34
C TYR A 175 -4.93 12.51 14.49
N LEU A 176 -4.37 11.31 14.72
CA LEU A 176 -4.66 10.54 15.93
C LEU A 176 -4.14 11.26 17.18
N ASN A 177 -2.95 11.84 17.10
CA ASN A 177 -2.35 12.61 18.20
C ASN A 177 -3.16 13.88 18.50
N GLU A 178 -3.57 14.63 17.47
CA GLU A 178 -4.43 15.80 17.60
C GLU A 178 -5.79 15.43 18.18
N ARG A 179 -6.40 14.35 17.70
CA ARG A 179 -7.67 13.83 18.26
C ARG A 179 -7.53 13.50 19.74
N GLN A 180 -6.44 12.85 20.13
CA GLN A 180 -6.17 12.54 21.53
C GLN A 180 -5.99 13.83 22.36
N ALA A 181 -5.21 14.78 21.85
CA ALA A 181 -4.97 16.07 22.50
C ALA A 181 -6.26 16.89 22.68
N ALA A 182 -7.21 16.77 21.75
CA ALA A 182 -8.54 17.38 21.83
C ALA A 182 -9.50 16.66 22.81
N GLY A 183 -9.02 15.71 23.61
CA GLY A 183 -9.83 14.92 24.55
C GLY A 183 -10.61 13.78 23.87
N GLY A 184 -10.24 13.44 22.63
CA GLY A 184 -10.82 12.34 21.88
C GLY A 184 -10.30 10.97 22.30
N ARG A 185 -10.74 9.94 21.57
CA ARG A 185 -10.33 8.55 21.78
C ARG A 185 -8.84 8.36 21.47
N ASP A 186 -8.21 7.47 22.23
CA ASP A 186 -6.88 6.95 21.91
C ASP A 186 -6.96 5.93 20.77
N GLY A 187 -6.03 6.03 19.82
CA GLY A 187 -5.89 5.16 18.65
C GLY A 187 -7.15 5.03 17.79
N CYS A 188 -7.11 4.06 16.86
CA CYS A 188 -8.16 3.87 15.85
C CYS A 188 -9.42 3.18 16.38
N SER A 189 -10.59 3.60 15.88
CA SER A 189 -11.86 2.89 16.06
C SER A 189 -11.92 1.62 15.21
N ARG A 190 -12.80 0.69 15.58
CA ARG A 190 -13.03 -0.52 14.79
C ARG A 190 -13.48 -0.16 13.37
N SER A 191 -14.40 0.80 13.23
CA SER A 191 -14.86 1.29 11.94
C SER A 191 -13.75 1.96 11.12
N GLU A 192 -12.85 2.72 11.74
CA GLU A 192 -11.69 3.32 11.08
C GLU A 192 -10.72 2.25 10.56
N LEU A 193 -10.40 1.25 11.38
CA LEU A 193 -9.54 0.13 10.98
C LEU A 193 -10.20 -0.73 9.89
N ASP A 194 -11.49 -0.99 9.97
CA ASP A 194 -12.21 -1.76 8.96
C ASP A 194 -12.24 -1.01 7.62
N ARG A 195 -12.41 0.32 7.65
CA ARG A 195 -12.30 1.15 6.45
C ARG A 195 -10.89 1.17 5.88
N ALA A 196 -9.87 1.33 6.72
CA ALA A 196 -8.48 1.28 6.30
C ALA A 196 -8.11 -0.07 5.67
N ARG A 197 -8.57 -1.20 6.25
CA ARG A 197 -8.40 -2.54 5.67
C ARG A 197 -9.13 -2.70 4.34
N GLU A 198 -10.32 -2.14 4.21
CA GLU A 198 -11.07 -2.13 2.96
C GLU A 198 -10.31 -1.42 1.84
N LEU A 199 -9.71 -0.26 2.13
CA LEU A 199 -8.94 0.50 1.15
C LEU A 199 -7.77 -0.31 0.58
N ARG A 200 -7.12 -1.16 1.39
CA ARG A 200 -6.04 -2.04 0.91
C ARG A 200 -6.48 -3.06 -0.15
N ARG A 201 -7.78 -3.26 -0.37
CA ARG A 201 -8.28 -4.04 -1.51
C ARG A 201 -8.07 -3.33 -2.85
N TRP A 202 -7.88 -2.02 -2.84
CA TRP A 202 -7.64 -1.16 -4.02
C TRP A 202 -6.15 -0.96 -4.35
N ALA A 203 -5.27 -1.66 -3.62
CA ALA A 203 -3.83 -1.67 -3.88
C ALA A 203 -3.42 -2.70 -4.97
N ARG A 204 -4.38 -3.35 -5.64
CA ARG A 204 -4.15 -4.47 -6.57
C ARG A 204 -4.61 -4.13 -7.97
#